data_AF-A0A9P6J7I1-F1
#
_entry.id   AF-A0A9P6J7I1-F1
#
_cell.length_a   1.000
_cell.length_b   1.000
_cell.length_c   1.000
_cell.angle_alpha   90.00
_cell.angle_beta   90.00
_cell.angle_gamma   90.00
#
_symmetry.space_group_name_H-M   'P 1'
#
loop_
_entity.id
_entity.type
_entity.pdbx_description
1 polymer ?
#
loop_
_entity_poly.entity_id
_entity_poly.type
_entity_poly.pdbx_seq_one_letter_code
_entity_poly.pdbx_strand_id
1 'polypeptide(L)'
;MFRLFGRRRHTKLRFRLIMVAYMAIGCIIPYYVMKQAEEEALIQQRLEDFDINNPQGYKRKAFFQDLFEDATLDQDSTTMLDNPAGLQPNYGALLPPQQPAIPAIGEHSTMKTAQNISEQHLETLDAFGFVYTKLRRVSRYGKVKSEQDYQEQVREAVDAAREFVLLRLPEESQFMGTQIPGTKLDSPEKARRFRQLMDEALNQGHWLYEPQRDYPDFGGAAEWNKKRRNERDRDLTIDRQPFPEAGKYRWVPAIENSTDPAFSQSAEPRGTRAKGWQVSRIQPEDFCRVLGPRHLILVGDYIHWQLHDSILYNMFDNPPTCYGDLACYLNIGHPLCPAPNDVRFKFVRNDQLSTIRPRNSRNETKSQNPVEMPWLRNLKYKDTIILGATHLNLRDRIFQRYLTDTVIKIRRARPDALIIYRNNPVGHPECPSKENAFNVDRSSRFPPRKMWYKCNDVNGTRIPCKPHWTGVSKKPRIPHNGTTFAAEPKPFTQDIPVAELLAYPLDWVHYDRQNQIAKTIIEASGGIYWNVATMTNMRPDGHIGGGDCLSYNRPGPTDEWAVSLYNLFLTIDLVEREHS
;
A
#
# COMPACT_ATOMS: atom_id res chain seq x y z
N MET A 1 21.24 -7.35 72.49
CA MET A 1 22.06 -8.40 71.87
C MET A 1 21.21 -9.34 70.99
N PHE A 2 20.40 -8.81 70.06
CA PHE A 2 19.63 -9.59 69.07
C PHE A 2 19.34 -8.71 67.84
N ARG A 3 20.33 -8.53 66.94
CA ARG A 3 20.11 -7.88 65.63
C ARG A 3 21.22 -8.14 64.59
N LEU A 4 21.89 -9.30 64.65
CA LEU A 4 22.97 -9.64 63.70
C LEU A 4 22.81 -10.95 62.90
N PHE A 5 21.68 -11.66 63.00
CA PHE A 5 21.50 -12.94 62.30
C PHE A 5 20.76 -12.88 60.94
N GLY A 6 20.35 -11.70 60.46
CA GLY A 6 19.55 -11.56 59.23
C GLY A 6 20.33 -11.55 57.90
N ARG A 7 21.64 -11.26 57.89
CA ARG A 7 22.38 -10.98 56.62
C ARG A 7 22.94 -12.20 55.89
N ARG A 8 22.99 -13.39 56.51
CA ARG A 8 23.62 -14.58 55.89
C ARG A 8 22.73 -15.37 54.91
N ARG A 9 21.40 -15.17 54.89
CA ARG A 9 20.50 -15.93 53.99
C ARG A 9 20.44 -15.35 52.57
N HIS A 10 20.60 -14.03 52.40
CA HIS A 10 20.51 -13.40 51.08
C HIS A 10 21.70 -13.68 50.16
N THR A 11 22.89 -13.97 50.70
CA THR A 11 24.09 -14.26 49.89
C THR A 11 24.02 -15.64 49.23
N LYS A 12 23.48 -16.66 49.91
CA LYS A 12 23.32 -18.00 49.32
C LYS A 12 22.30 -18.03 48.18
N LEU A 13 21.20 -17.28 48.30
CA LEU A 13 20.19 -17.22 47.24
C LEU A 13 20.72 -16.48 46.00
N ARG A 14 21.43 -15.35 46.19
CA ARG A 14 22.07 -14.63 45.09
C ARG A 14 23.11 -15.48 44.37
N PHE A 15 23.94 -16.22 45.11
CA PHE A 15 24.93 -17.11 44.50
C PHE A 15 24.30 -18.24 43.68
N ARG A 16 23.21 -18.86 44.18
CA ARG A 16 22.47 -19.88 43.43
C ARG A 16 21.83 -19.35 42.15
N LEU A 17 21.25 -18.14 42.19
CA LEU A 17 20.67 -17.51 41.01
C LEU A 17 21.74 -17.17 39.96
N ILE A 18 22.92 -16.71 40.39
CA ILE A 18 24.04 -16.43 39.49
C ILE A 18 24.54 -17.71 38.82
N MET A 19 24.69 -18.81 39.57
CA MET A 19 25.13 -20.09 39.00
C MET A 19 24.12 -20.69 38.02
N VAL A 20 22.81 -20.58 38.30
CA VAL A 20 21.76 -21.02 37.37
C VAL A 20 21.76 -20.18 36.10
N ALA A 21 21.93 -18.86 36.21
CA ALA A 21 22.06 -17.98 35.04
C ALA A 21 23.31 -18.32 34.21
N TYR A 22 24.45 -18.60 34.87
CA TYR A 22 25.69 -18.98 34.18
C TYR A 22 25.56 -20.31 33.43
N MET A 23 24.91 -21.32 34.04
CA MET A 23 24.68 -22.59 33.36
C MET A 23 23.64 -22.47 32.23
N ALA A 24 22.60 -21.65 32.39
CA ALA A 24 21.64 -21.39 31.32
C ALA A 24 22.32 -20.71 30.12
N ILE A 25 23.15 -19.68 30.37
CA ILE A 25 23.91 -18.99 29.31
C ILE A 25 24.91 -19.97 28.64
N GLY A 26 25.60 -20.79 29.43
CA GLY A 26 26.57 -21.77 28.95
C GLY A 26 25.98 -22.90 28.10
N CYS A 27 24.69 -23.24 28.25
CA CYS A 27 24.02 -24.24 27.42
C CYS A 27 23.28 -23.62 26.23
N ILE A 28 22.74 -22.42 26.38
CA ILE A 28 21.94 -21.76 25.34
C ILE A 28 22.83 -21.26 24.21
N ILE A 29 23.96 -20.61 24.51
CA ILE A 29 24.82 -20.03 23.47
C ILE A 29 25.38 -21.12 22.53
N PRO A 30 25.96 -22.23 23.02
CA PRO A 30 26.47 -23.28 22.12
C PRO A 30 25.38 -23.93 21.28
N TYR A 31 24.17 -24.11 21.82
CA TYR A 31 23.04 -24.65 21.06
C TYR A 31 22.66 -23.76 19.87
N TYR A 32 22.61 -22.44 20.07
CA TYR A 32 22.32 -21.51 18.98
C TYR A 32 23.45 -21.43 17.95
N VAL A 33 24.71 -21.48 18.39
CA VAL A 33 25.87 -21.53 17.47
C VAL A 33 25.86 -22.81 16.64
N MET A 34 25.58 -23.97 17.24
CA MET A 34 25.48 -25.24 16.51
C MET A 34 24.31 -25.24 15.52
N LYS A 35 23.15 -24.71 15.92
CA LYS A 35 21.98 -24.63 15.04
C LYS A 35 22.22 -23.68 13.86
N GLN A 36 22.91 -22.56 14.08
CA GLN A 36 23.29 -21.65 13.02
C GLN A 36 24.27 -22.34 12.03
N ALA A 37 25.25 -23.08 12.53
CA ALA A 37 26.18 -23.84 11.68
C ALA A 37 25.48 -24.94 10.85
N GLU A 38 24.47 -25.62 11.40
CA GLU A 38 23.64 -26.57 10.63
C GLU A 38 22.82 -25.88 9.53
N GLU A 39 22.23 -24.72 9.82
CA GLU A 39 21.47 -23.94 8.82
C GLU A 39 22.38 -23.42 7.70
N GLU A 40 23.59 -22.93 8.04
CA GLU A 40 24.60 -22.50 7.07
C GLU A 40 25.07 -23.66 6.18
N ALA A 41 25.35 -24.84 6.74
CA ALA A 41 25.77 -26.02 5.98
C ALA A 41 24.68 -26.50 5.01
N LEU A 42 23.41 -26.47 5.41
CA LEU A 42 22.29 -26.91 4.58
C LEU A 42 22.00 -25.95 3.43
N ILE A 43 22.33 -24.66 3.61
CA ILE A 43 22.25 -23.64 2.57
C ILE A 43 23.43 -23.76 1.60
N GLN A 44 24.65 -23.99 2.10
CA GLN A 44 25.85 -24.23 1.29
C GLN A 44 25.62 -25.40 0.32
N GLN A 45 25.07 -26.50 0.84
CA GLN A 45 24.73 -27.69 0.04
C GLN A 45 23.72 -27.35 -1.08
N ARG A 46 22.73 -26.50 -0.82
CA ARG A 46 21.77 -26.07 -1.86
C ARG A 46 22.41 -25.17 -2.91
N LEU A 47 23.42 -24.37 -2.55
CA LEU A 47 24.13 -23.51 -3.49
C LEU A 47 25.03 -24.31 -4.45
N GLU A 48 25.57 -25.44 -3.98
CA GLU A 48 26.38 -26.35 -4.80
C GLU A 48 25.55 -27.15 -5.81
N ASP A 49 24.27 -27.42 -5.51
CA ASP A 49 23.33 -28.10 -6.41
C ASP A 49 22.81 -27.21 -7.56
N PHE A 50 23.18 -25.93 -7.64
CA PHE A 50 22.72 -25.02 -8.71
C PHE A 50 23.62 -25.05 -9.95
N ASP A 51 23.06 -25.50 -11.08
CA ASP A 51 23.72 -25.53 -12.39
C ASP A 51 24.02 -24.11 -12.91
N ILE A 52 25.32 -23.83 -13.04
CA ILE A 52 25.91 -22.53 -13.40
C ILE A 52 25.66 -22.19 -14.89
N ASN A 53 25.27 -23.17 -15.70
CA ASN A 53 25.05 -22.96 -17.14
C ASN A 53 23.64 -22.48 -17.49
N ASN A 54 22.75 -22.27 -16.50
CA ASN A 54 21.41 -21.75 -16.72
C ASN A 54 21.35 -20.22 -16.46
N PRO A 55 21.03 -19.37 -17.46
CA PRO A 55 20.91 -17.92 -17.29
C PRO A 55 19.88 -17.48 -16.23
N GLN A 56 18.87 -18.32 -15.93
CA GLN A 56 17.93 -18.07 -14.83
C GLN A 56 18.52 -18.38 -13.45
N GLY A 57 19.54 -19.25 -13.36
CA GLY A 57 20.26 -19.58 -12.12
C GLY A 57 21.13 -18.43 -11.63
N TYR A 58 21.75 -17.69 -12.54
CA TYR A 58 22.64 -16.56 -12.21
C TYR A 58 21.91 -15.43 -11.45
N LYS A 59 20.67 -15.10 -11.87
CA LYS A 59 19.84 -14.08 -11.20
C LYS A 59 19.39 -14.48 -9.78
N ARG A 60 19.19 -15.78 -9.54
CA ARG A 60 18.86 -16.31 -8.19
C ARG A 60 20.09 -16.42 -7.29
N LYS A 61 21.26 -16.76 -7.83
CA LYS A 61 22.51 -16.84 -7.05
C LYS A 61 22.93 -15.46 -6.53
N ALA A 62 22.84 -14.41 -7.36
CA ALA A 62 23.08 -13.02 -6.92
C ALA A 62 22.12 -12.60 -5.79
N PHE A 63 20.85 -12.97 -5.87
CA PHE A 63 19.86 -12.70 -4.81
C PHE A 63 20.23 -13.36 -3.46
N PHE A 64 20.78 -14.58 -3.48
CA PHE A 64 21.20 -15.27 -2.24
C PHE A 64 22.58 -14.83 -1.75
N GLN A 65 23.52 -14.46 -2.63
CA GLN A 65 24.83 -13.93 -2.24
C GLN A 65 24.72 -12.58 -1.52
N ASP A 66 23.83 -11.69 -1.98
CA ASP A 66 23.60 -10.37 -1.36
C ASP A 66 22.96 -10.46 0.03
N LEU A 67 22.20 -11.51 0.34
CA LEU A 67 21.60 -11.72 1.66
C LEU A 67 22.64 -11.99 2.76
N PHE A 68 23.85 -12.43 2.38
CA PHE A 68 24.93 -12.71 3.32
C PHE A 68 25.88 -11.52 3.53
N GLU A 69 26.14 -10.70 2.51
CA GLU A 69 27.05 -9.55 2.64
C GLU A 69 26.52 -8.48 3.62
N ASP A 70 25.19 -8.27 3.67
CA ASP A 70 24.54 -7.35 4.63
C ASP A 70 24.52 -7.90 6.08
N ALA A 71 24.69 -9.22 6.27
CA ALA A 71 24.75 -9.83 7.61
C ALA A 71 26.16 -9.78 8.23
N THR A 72 27.19 -9.70 7.40
CA THR A 72 28.60 -9.66 7.84
C THR A 72 29.13 -8.25 8.10
N LEU A 73 28.49 -7.21 7.57
CA LEU A 73 28.94 -5.82 7.70
C LEU A 73 28.74 -5.18 9.10
N ASP A 74 28.09 -5.89 10.04
CA ASP A 74 27.85 -5.41 11.42
C ASP A 74 28.87 -5.96 12.45
N GLN A 75 29.90 -6.73 12.05
CA GLN A 75 30.86 -7.34 12.98
C GLN A 75 32.34 -6.93 12.84
N ASP A 76 32.77 -6.29 11.75
CA ASP A 76 34.20 -5.96 11.57
C ASP A 76 34.55 -4.52 11.93
N SER A 77 34.72 -4.27 13.24
CA SER A 77 35.60 -3.21 13.71
C SER A 77 36.26 -3.57 15.04
N THR A 78 37.14 -4.58 15.08
CA THR A 78 38.22 -4.64 16.08
C THR A 78 39.38 -5.56 15.69
N THR A 79 40.58 -4.95 15.60
CA THR A 79 41.95 -5.51 15.77
C THR A 79 42.59 -6.47 14.75
N MET A 80 43.72 -6.00 14.20
CA MET A 80 44.83 -6.77 13.62
C MET A 80 45.62 -7.58 14.69
N LEU A 81 46.11 -8.76 14.33
CA LEU A 81 47.49 -9.24 14.52
C LEU A 81 47.74 -10.63 13.91
N ASP A 82 49.01 -10.89 13.59
CA ASP A 82 49.61 -11.91 12.71
C ASP A 82 49.49 -13.41 13.11
N ASN A 83 49.38 -14.26 12.07
CA ASN A 83 50.00 -15.60 11.73
C ASN A 83 50.58 -16.55 12.82
N PRO A 84 50.96 -17.82 12.51
CA PRO A 84 50.54 -18.78 11.47
C PRO A 84 50.36 -20.23 12.02
N ALA A 85 49.90 -21.18 11.17
CA ALA A 85 50.41 -22.56 10.99
C ALA A 85 49.28 -23.52 10.58
N GLY A 86 49.61 -24.39 9.62
CA GLY A 86 48.67 -25.30 8.97
C GLY A 86 48.37 -26.58 9.74
N LEU A 87 47.42 -27.33 9.20
CA LEU A 87 47.36 -28.80 9.15
C LEU A 87 46.09 -29.19 8.37
N GLN A 88 46.28 -29.84 7.23
CA GLN A 88 45.20 -30.55 6.54
C GLN A 88 44.90 -31.87 7.27
N PRO A 89 43.65 -32.33 7.28
CA PRO A 89 43.39 -33.76 7.25
C PRO A 89 42.56 -34.16 6.02
N ASN A 90 43.12 -35.13 5.33
CA ASN A 90 42.47 -36.07 4.41
C ASN A 90 41.22 -36.69 5.08
N TYR A 91 40.07 -36.66 4.38
CA TYR A 91 38.96 -37.57 4.67
C TYR A 91 38.53 -38.28 3.39
N GLY A 92 38.62 -39.61 3.44
CA GLY A 92 38.28 -40.52 2.38
C GLY A 92 36.79 -40.66 2.16
N ALA A 93 36.47 -41.14 0.95
CA ALA A 93 35.13 -41.40 0.46
C ALA A 93 34.33 -42.35 1.36
N LEU A 94 33.13 -41.91 1.76
CA LEU A 94 32.06 -42.75 2.28
C LEU A 94 30.79 -42.49 1.46
N LEU A 95 30.21 -43.59 0.97
CA LEU A 95 28.95 -43.65 0.22
C LEU A 95 27.78 -43.06 1.03
N PRO A 96 26.77 -42.44 0.38
CA PRO A 96 25.64 -41.85 1.10
C PRO A 96 24.69 -42.93 1.63
N PRO A 97 24.08 -42.72 2.81
CA PRO A 97 23.06 -43.61 3.34
C PRO A 97 21.73 -43.41 2.59
N GLN A 98 21.04 -44.53 2.32
CA GLN A 98 19.71 -44.55 1.73
C GLN A 98 18.70 -43.81 2.63
N GLN A 99 17.98 -42.84 2.06
CA GLN A 99 16.88 -42.14 2.73
C GLN A 99 15.65 -43.06 2.88
N PRO A 100 14.97 -43.06 4.03
CA PRO A 100 13.71 -43.77 4.20
C PRO A 100 12.56 -43.02 3.52
N ALA A 101 11.66 -43.78 2.89
CA ALA A 101 10.48 -43.28 2.19
C ALA A 101 9.58 -42.41 3.09
N ILE A 102 9.21 -41.23 2.59
CA ILE A 102 8.26 -40.31 3.22
C ILE A 102 6.84 -40.84 2.99
N PRO A 103 5.99 -40.98 4.02
CA PRO A 103 4.62 -41.44 3.85
C PRO A 103 3.75 -40.34 3.23
N ALA A 104 2.90 -40.75 2.28
CA ALA A 104 1.96 -39.89 1.58
C ALA A 104 1.06 -39.12 2.57
N ILE A 105 1.14 -37.79 2.54
CA ILE A 105 0.24 -36.91 3.28
C ILE A 105 -1.10 -36.90 2.54
N GLY A 106 -2.14 -37.42 3.19
CA GLY A 106 -3.49 -37.56 2.62
C GLY A 106 -4.16 -36.22 2.26
N GLU A 107 -4.80 -36.21 1.10
CA GLU A 107 -5.49 -35.08 0.44
C GLU A 107 -6.53 -34.34 1.31
N HIS A 108 -6.98 -34.93 2.42
CA HIS A 108 -7.96 -34.34 3.33
C HIS A 108 -7.43 -33.14 4.15
N SER A 109 -6.11 -33.01 4.34
CA SER A 109 -5.53 -31.90 5.13
C SER A 109 -5.57 -30.56 4.38
N THR A 110 -5.37 -30.59 3.05
CA THR A 110 -5.29 -29.37 2.23
C THR A 110 -6.65 -28.70 1.99
N MET A 111 -7.75 -29.46 2.05
CA MET A 111 -9.09 -28.95 1.80
C MET A 111 -9.60 -28.07 2.96
N LYS A 112 -9.27 -28.45 4.21
CA LYS A 112 -9.58 -27.66 5.41
C LYS A 112 -8.83 -26.33 5.43
N THR A 113 -7.57 -26.30 4.99
CA THR A 113 -6.78 -25.06 4.96
C THR A 113 -7.32 -24.05 3.94
N ALA A 114 -7.79 -24.51 2.78
CA ALA A 114 -8.38 -23.63 1.76
C ALA A 114 -9.76 -23.09 2.15
N GLN A 115 -10.58 -23.88 2.86
CA GLN A 115 -11.84 -23.40 3.45
C GLN A 115 -11.56 -22.33 4.50
N ASN A 116 -10.59 -22.56 5.39
CA ASN A 116 -10.21 -21.57 6.42
C ASN A 116 -9.74 -20.24 5.82
N ILE A 117 -8.95 -20.24 4.73
CA ILE A 117 -8.50 -18.99 4.08
C ILE A 117 -9.66 -18.24 3.40
N SER A 118 -10.58 -18.97 2.75
CA SER A 118 -11.76 -18.37 2.12
C SER A 118 -12.71 -17.77 3.15
N GLU A 119 -12.94 -18.47 4.26
CA GLU A 119 -13.72 -17.97 5.38
C GLU A 119 -13.05 -16.73 5.99
N GLN A 120 -11.72 -16.74 6.15
CA GLN A 120 -10.97 -15.59 6.65
C GLN A 120 -11.03 -14.36 5.73
N HIS A 121 -11.03 -14.54 4.41
CA HIS A 121 -11.20 -13.42 3.47
C HIS A 121 -12.62 -12.85 3.51
N LEU A 122 -13.64 -13.71 3.58
CA LEU A 122 -15.04 -13.28 3.73
C LEU A 122 -15.28 -12.57 5.08
N GLU A 123 -14.71 -13.08 6.17
CA GLU A 123 -14.71 -12.40 7.47
C GLU A 123 -14.00 -11.04 7.41
N THR A 124 -12.94 -10.91 6.64
CA THR A 124 -12.24 -9.64 6.43
C THR A 124 -13.10 -8.64 5.68
N LEU A 125 -13.77 -9.07 4.59
CA LEU A 125 -14.70 -8.23 3.84
C LEU A 125 -15.94 -7.83 4.66
N ASP A 126 -16.49 -8.75 5.46
CA ASP A 126 -17.62 -8.47 6.34
C ASP A 126 -17.22 -7.53 7.50
N ALA A 127 -15.99 -7.68 8.03
CA ALA A 127 -15.41 -6.75 8.98
C ALA A 127 -15.24 -5.34 8.36
N PHE A 128 -14.82 -5.24 7.09
CA PHE A 128 -14.80 -3.96 6.38
C PHE A 128 -16.23 -3.37 6.27
N GLY A 129 -17.22 -4.14 5.81
CA GLY A 129 -18.61 -3.70 5.73
C GLY A 129 -19.21 -3.23 7.07
N PHE A 130 -18.90 -3.94 8.15
CA PHE A 130 -19.30 -3.56 9.52
C PHE A 130 -18.58 -2.28 9.99
N VAL A 131 -17.28 -2.15 9.72
CA VAL A 131 -16.51 -0.94 10.01
C VAL A 131 -17.08 0.25 9.24
N TYR A 132 -17.41 0.13 7.95
CA TYR A 132 -18.05 1.21 7.17
C TYR A 132 -19.40 1.62 7.76
N THR A 133 -20.22 0.66 8.16
CA THR A 133 -21.53 0.94 8.79
C THR A 133 -21.39 1.64 10.13
N LYS A 134 -20.33 1.33 10.90
CA LYS A 134 -20.00 1.98 12.17
C LYS A 134 -19.39 3.37 11.96
N LEU A 135 -18.50 3.53 10.98
CA LEU A 135 -17.91 4.82 10.59
C LEU A 135 -18.99 5.83 10.19
N ARG A 136 -20.03 5.40 9.46
CA ARG A 136 -21.21 6.23 9.13
C ARG A 136 -21.96 6.79 10.35
N ARG A 137 -21.93 6.10 11.50
CA ARG A 137 -22.54 6.59 12.76
C ARG A 137 -21.60 7.48 13.57
N VAL A 138 -20.29 7.41 13.31
CA VAL A 138 -19.24 8.09 14.08
C VAL A 138 -18.71 9.33 13.34
N SER A 139 -18.91 9.43 12.02
CA SER A 139 -18.63 10.62 11.20
C SER A 139 -19.59 11.76 11.55
N ARG A 140 -19.46 12.28 12.78
CA ARG A 140 -20.03 13.55 13.23
C ARG A 140 -19.21 14.71 12.65
N TYR A 141 -18.89 14.68 11.35
CA TYR A 141 -18.65 15.94 10.66
C TYR A 141 -20.02 16.63 10.64
N GLY A 142 -20.05 17.93 10.97
CA GLY A 142 -21.27 18.69 10.80
C GLY A 142 -21.70 18.49 9.35
N LYS A 143 -22.92 17.98 9.13
CA LYS A 143 -23.42 17.71 7.78
C LYS A 143 -23.25 18.99 6.99
N VAL A 144 -22.35 18.97 6.01
CA VAL A 144 -22.10 20.09 5.10
C VAL A 144 -23.41 20.35 4.36
N LYS A 145 -24.00 21.53 4.53
CA LYS A 145 -25.36 21.81 4.03
C LYS A 145 -25.36 22.42 2.64
N SER A 146 -24.27 23.05 2.26
CA SER A 146 -24.11 23.77 1.00
C SER A 146 -22.68 23.66 0.49
N GLU A 147 -22.47 23.95 -0.78
CA GLU A 147 -21.13 24.08 -1.35
C GLU A 147 -20.35 25.25 -0.72
N GLN A 148 -21.03 26.33 -0.33
CA GLN A 148 -20.38 27.44 0.38
C GLN A 148 -19.88 27.02 1.76
N ASP A 149 -20.68 26.27 2.52
CA ASP A 149 -20.28 25.69 3.81
C ASP A 149 -19.08 24.76 3.62
N TYR A 150 -19.05 24.01 2.52
CA TYR A 150 -17.94 23.14 2.18
C TYR A 150 -16.65 23.94 1.98
N GLN A 151 -16.68 24.94 1.09
CA GLN A 151 -15.52 25.78 0.77
C GLN A 151 -15.00 26.52 2.01
N GLU A 152 -15.90 26.98 2.88
CA GLU A 152 -15.51 27.59 4.16
C GLU A 152 -14.80 26.59 5.08
N GLN A 153 -15.33 25.38 5.24
CA GLN A 153 -14.67 24.34 6.04
C GLN A 153 -13.31 23.92 5.46
N VAL A 154 -13.17 23.87 4.14
CA VAL A 154 -11.87 23.60 3.49
C VAL A 154 -10.89 24.71 3.79
N ARG A 155 -11.29 25.98 3.64
CA ARG A 155 -10.46 27.14 3.95
C ARG A 155 -9.99 27.12 5.41
N GLU A 156 -10.91 26.95 6.36
CA GLU A 156 -10.58 26.87 7.79
C GLU A 156 -9.60 25.73 8.10
N ALA A 157 -9.81 24.56 7.49
CA ALA A 157 -8.94 23.41 7.70
C ALA A 157 -7.53 23.61 7.11
N VAL A 158 -7.44 24.26 5.93
CA VAL A 158 -6.16 24.62 5.29
C VAL A 158 -5.42 25.67 6.09
N ASP A 159 -6.10 26.71 6.59
CA ASP A 159 -5.48 27.74 7.42
C ASP A 159 -4.97 27.14 8.74
N ALA A 160 -5.77 26.29 9.39
CA ALA A 160 -5.34 25.56 10.58
C ALA A 160 -4.16 24.62 10.30
N ALA A 161 -4.10 23.99 9.13
CA ALA A 161 -2.96 23.17 8.70
C ALA A 161 -1.69 24.01 8.53
N ARG A 162 -1.80 25.16 7.87
CA ARG A 162 -0.70 26.10 7.66
C ARG A 162 -0.14 26.63 8.98
N GLU A 163 -1.01 27.09 9.89
CA GLU A 163 -0.60 27.55 11.22
C GLU A 163 0.10 26.45 12.02
N PHE A 164 -0.43 25.23 11.98
CA PHE A 164 0.14 24.11 12.71
C PHE A 164 1.51 23.69 12.17
N VAL A 165 1.68 23.71 10.85
CA VAL A 165 2.97 23.49 10.18
C VAL A 165 3.98 24.53 10.64
N LEU A 166 3.64 25.82 10.56
CA LEU A 166 4.50 26.92 11.03
C LEU A 166 4.90 26.77 12.50
N LEU A 167 3.99 26.28 13.34
CA LEU A 167 4.24 26.08 14.77
C LEU A 167 5.11 24.85 15.08
N ARG A 168 5.00 23.78 14.28
CA ARG A 168 5.54 22.45 14.62
C ARG A 168 6.77 22.05 13.83
N LEU A 169 6.88 22.48 12.58
CA LEU A 169 8.06 22.18 11.77
C LEU A 169 9.22 23.06 12.24
N PRO A 170 10.41 22.48 12.49
CA PRO A 170 11.62 23.27 12.73
C PRO A 170 11.86 24.25 11.58
N GLU A 171 12.36 25.44 11.86
CA GLU A 171 12.56 26.51 10.86
C GLU A 171 13.41 26.03 9.67
N GLU A 172 14.43 25.22 9.93
CA GLU A 172 15.29 24.59 8.91
C GLU A 172 14.56 23.58 8.00
N SER A 173 13.39 23.11 8.41
CA SER A 173 12.52 22.19 7.66
C SER A 173 11.30 22.88 7.06
N GLN A 174 11.14 24.19 7.26
CA GLN A 174 10.09 25.00 6.66
C GLN A 174 10.54 25.51 5.30
N PHE A 175 10.41 24.65 4.29
CA PHE A 175 10.81 25.03 2.94
C PHE A 175 9.79 25.97 2.29
N MET A 176 8.51 25.91 2.65
CA MET A 176 7.46 26.83 2.13
C MET A 176 7.46 26.98 0.60
N GLY A 177 7.85 25.92 -0.12
CA GLY A 177 7.97 25.93 -1.57
C GLY A 177 9.23 26.56 -2.16
N THR A 178 10.23 26.86 -1.35
CA THR A 178 11.53 27.36 -1.81
C THR A 178 12.43 26.28 -2.40
N GLN A 179 12.30 25.03 -1.97
CA GLN A 179 13.08 23.91 -2.50
C GLN A 179 12.41 22.57 -2.21
N ILE A 180 12.85 21.53 -2.91
CA ILE A 180 12.39 20.15 -2.73
C ILE A 180 13.61 19.27 -2.36
N PRO A 181 13.84 18.99 -1.06
CA PRO A 181 14.97 18.17 -0.65
C PRO A 181 14.95 16.77 -1.28
N GLY A 182 16.15 16.22 -1.50
CA GLY A 182 16.31 14.95 -2.23
C GLY A 182 16.29 15.08 -3.75
N THR A 183 16.26 16.31 -4.26
CA THR A 183 16.36 16.69 -5.69
C THR A 183 17.34 17.87 -5.85
N LYS A 184 17.64 18.28 -7.08
CA LYS A 184 18.35 19.54 -7.40
C LYS A 184 17.40 20.70 -7.68
N LEU A 185 16.13 20.59 -7.23
CA LEU A 185 15.16 21.68 -7.22
C LEU A 185 15.38 22.53 -5.97
N ASP A 186 16.56 23.14 -5.91
CA ASP A 186 17.14 23.86 -4.78
C ASP A 186 16.84 25.37 -4.77
N SER A 187 16.00 25.84 -5.70
CA SER A 187 15.57 27.23 -5.79
C SER A 187 14.05 27.37 -5.86
N PRO A 188 13.49 28.49 -5.38
CA PRO A 188 12.04 28.73 -5.41
C PRO A 188 11.47 28.69 -6.82
N GLU A 189 12.24 29.15 -7.80
CA GLU A 189 11.88 29.16 -9.22
C GLU A 189 11.77 27.73 -9.76
N LYS A 190 12.78 26.89 -9.51
CA LYS A 190 12.76 25.47 -9.92
C LYS A 190 11.61 24.72 -9.25
N ALA A 191 11.43 24.87 -7.94
CA ALA A 191 10.36 24.21 -7.21
C ALA A 191 8.97 24.65 -7.69
N ARG A 192 8.78 25.96 -7.93
CA ARG A 192 7.53 26.51 -8.49
C ARG A 192 7.28 26.00 -9.90
N ARG A 193 8.30 25.98 -10.77
CA ARG A 193 8.19 25.48 -12.13
C ARG A 193 7.80 24.01 -12.17
N PHE A 194 8.45 23.19 -11.34
CA PHE A 194 8.10 21.78 -11.18
C PHE A 194 6.63 21.61 -10.75
N ARG A 195 6.19 22.32 -9.70
CA ARG A 195 4.80 22.22 -9.20
C ARG A 195 3.78 22.67 -10.23
N GLN A 196 4.09 23.73 -10.99
CA GLN A 196 3.25 24.18 -12.09
C GLN A 196 3.07 23.07 -13.13
N LEU A 197 4.16 22.42 -13.56
CA LEU A 197 4.09 21.31 -14.52
C LEU A 197 3.28 20.12 -13.98
N MET A 198 3.44 19.79 -12.69
CA MET A 198 2.65 18.75 -12.03
C MET A 198 1.16 19.10 -11.98
N ASP A 199 0.82 20.34 -11.61
CA ASP A 199 -0.56 20.82 -11.52
C ASP A 199 -1.23 20.85 -12.90
N GLU A 200 -0.53 21.34 -13.92
CA GLU A 200 -1.01 21.33 -15.31
C GLU A 200 -1.24 19.90 -15.83
N ALA A 201 -0.42 18.94 -15.40
CA ALA A 201 -0.49 17.57 -15.91
C ALA A 201 -1.53 16.69 -15.20
N LEU A 202 -1.74 16.91 -13.89
CA LEU A 202 -2.53 16.02 -13.04
C LEU A 202 -3.89 16.60 -12.64
N ASN A 203 -4.04 17.92 -12.57
CA ASN A 203 -5.31 18.53 -12.17
C ASN A 203 -6.29 18.64 -13.34
N GLN A 204 -5.81 18.51 -14.58
CA GLN A 204 -6.63 18.63 -15.79
C GLN A 204 -6.18 17.61 -16.84
N GLY A 205 -7.15 16.89 -17.38
CA GLY A 205 -6.92 15.88 -18.40
C GLY A 205 -8.17 15.06 -18.64
N HIS A 206 -8.02 14.02 -19.44
CA HIS A 206 -9.10 13.12 -19.79
C HIS A 206 -8.57 11.71 -19.99
N TRP A 207 -9.46 10.73 -19.88
CA TRP A 207 -9.15 9.34 -20.19
C TRP A 207 -9.31 9.09 -21.68
N LEU A 208 -8.24 8.67 -22.34
CA LEU A 208 -8.26 8.22 -23.72
C LEU A 208 -8.47 6.71 -23.77
N TYR A 209 -9.46 6.27 -24.54
CA TYR A 209 -9.72 4.86 -24.77
C TYR A 209 -8.76 4.28 -25.82
N GLU A 210 -8.03 3.24 -25.44
CA GLU A 210 -7.04 2.53 -26.23
C GLU A 210 -7.29 1.03 -26.11
N PRO A 211 -8.19 0.46 -26.94
CA PRO A 211 -8.60 -0.94 -26.81
C PRO A 211 -7.46 -1.93 -27.10
N GLN A 212 -6.43 -1.48 -27.82
CA GLN A 212 -5.23 -2.25 -28.16
C GLN A 212 -4.06 -1.94 -27.22
N ARG A 213 -4.32 -1.34 -26.05
CA ARG A 213 -3.25 -1.00 -25.12
C ARG A 213 -2.54 -2.27 -24.68
N ASP A 214 -1.30 -2.41 -25.14
CA ASP A 214 -0.44 -3.52 -24.84
C ASP A 214 0.17 -3.29 -23.45
N TYR A 215 -0.47 -3.87 -22.44
CA TYR A 215 0.20 -4.05 -21.17
C TYR A 215 1.14 -5.24 -21.31
N PRO A 216 2.33 -5.18 -20.68
CA PRO A 216 3.20 -6.36 -20.63
C PRO A 216 2.35 -7.56 -20.24
N ASP A 217 2.39 -8.61 -21.06
CA ASP A 217 1.57 -9.81 -20.88
C ASP A 217 1.76 -10.25 -19.43
N PHE A 218 0.71 -10.10 -18.63
CA PHE A 218 0.80 -10.24 -17.18
C PHE A 218 1.11 -11.68 -16.75
N GLY A 219 1.46 -12.59 -17.68
CA GLY A 219 2.19 -13.84 -17.47
C GLY A 219 1.62 -14.83 -16.44
N GLY A 220 0.47 -14.52 -15.83
CA GLY A 220 0.06 -15.13 -14.58
C GLY A 220 -0.91 -14.31 -13.71
N ALA A 221 -1.10 -12.99 -13.91
CA ALA A 221 -2.09 -12.25 -13.10
C ALA A 221 -3.54 -12.67 -13.38
N ALA A 222 -3.83 -13.20 -14.58
CA ALA A 222 -5.11 -13.86 -14.87
C ALA A 222 -5.30 -15.15 -14.04
N GLU A 223 -4.22 -15.81 -13.59
CA GLU A 223 -4.30 -16.94 -12.67
C GLU A 223 -4.66 -16.52 -11.24
N TRP A 224 -4.51 -15.24 -10.87
CA TRP A 224 -4.89 -14.74 -9.54
C TRP A 224 -6.41 -14.85 -9.32
N ASN A 225 -7.19 -14.83 -10.41
CA ASN A 225 -8.65 -15.02 -10.37
C ASN A 225 -9.12 -16.43 -10.75
N LYS A 226 -8.27 -17.31 -11.31
CA LYS A 226 -8.64 -18.70 -11.64
C LYS A 226 -7.44 -19.65 -11.61
N LYS A 227 -7.20 -20.30 -10.47
CA LYS A 227 -6.73 -21.70 -10.43
C LYS A 227 -7.12 -22.36 -9.12
N ARG A 228 -8.20 -23.15 -9.15
CA ARG A 228 -8.42 -24.26 -8.20
C ARG A 228 -8.04 -25.56 -8.90
N ARG A 229 -7.17 -26.31 -8.25
CA ARG A 229 -6.61 -27.61 -8.63
C ARG A 229 -7.69 -28.57 -9.11
N ASN A 230 -7.63 -28.93 -10.40
CA ASN A 230 -7.45 -30.32 -10.82
C ASN A 230 -7.13 -30.47 -12.33
N GLU A 231 -6.60 -29.44 -12.99
CA GLU A 231 -6.02 -29.63 -14.33
C GLU A 231 -4.57 -30.06 -14.22
N ARG A 232 -4.36 -31.36 -14.44
CA ARG A 232 -3.20 -31.85 -15.20
C ARG A 232 -3.32 -31.31 -16.61
N ASP A 233 -2.18 -30.83 -17.12
CA ASP A 233 -1.84 -30.54 -18.51
C ASP A 233 -2.92 -30.89 -19.54
N ARG A 234 -3.60 -29.85 -20.03
CA ARG A 234 -4.06 -29.80 -21.41
C ARG A 234 -3.87 -28.38 -21.92
N ASP A 235 -3.40 -28.30 -23.15
CA ASP A 235 -3.44 -27.15 -24.06
C ASP A 235 -4.85 -26.56 -24.19
N LEU A 236 -5.39 -26.06 -23.09
CA LEU A 236 -6.54 -25.18 -23.08
C LEU A 236 -5.96 -23.80 -23.35
N THR A 237 -6.24 -23.31 -24.55
CA THR A 237 -6.52 -21.90 -24.79
C THR A 237 -7.03 -21.28 -23.49
N ILE A 238 -6.11 -20.67 -22.73
CA ILE A 238 -6.46 -19.90 -21.56
C ILE A 238 -7.40 -18.86 -22.14
N ASP A 239 -8.70 -19.01 -21.87
CA ASP A 239 -9.68 -17.96 -22.10
C ASP A 239 -9.17 -16.80 -21.26
N ARG A 240 -8.30 -15.99 -21.86
CA ARG A 240 -7.80 -14.74 -21.32
C ARG A 240 -9.08 -14.02 -20.95
N GLN A 241 -9.38 -13.96 -19.65
CA GLN A 241 -10.48 -13.14 -19.18
C GLN A 241 -10.31 -11.81 -19.89
N PRO A 242 -11.35 -11.31 -20.58
CA PRO A 242 -11.22 -10.12 -21.38
C PRO A 242 -10.56 -9.07 -20.51
N PHE A 243 -9.50 -8.48 -21.06
CA PHE A 243 -8.73 -7.43 -20.43
C PHE A 243 -9.70 -6.45 -19.75
N PRO A 244 -9.58 -6.19 -18.43
CA PRO A 244 -10.54 -5.36 -17.72
C PRO A 244 -10.79 -4.08 -18.50
N GLU A 245 -12.05 -3.70 -18.68
CA GLU A 245 -12.40 -2.52 -19.48
C GLU A 245 -11.62 -1.30 -18.98
N ALA A 246 -11.43 -1.24 -17.66
CA ALA A 246 -10.72 -0.14 -17.05
C ALA A 246 -9.24 -0.03 -17.46
N GLY A 247 -8.57 -1.14 -17.74
CA GLY A 247 -7.19 -1.14 -18.20
C GLY A 247 -7.03 -0.52 -19.60
N LYS A 248 -8.09 -0.50 -20.41
CA LYS A 248 -8.05 0.00 -21.80
C LYS A 248 -8.01 1.53 -21.89
N TYR A 249 -7.94 2.24 -20.78
CA TYR A 249 -7.88 3.69 -20.76
C TYR A 249 -6.51 4.17 -20.28
N ARG A 250 -6.00 5.26 -20.86
CA ARG A 250 -4.82 5.98 -20.36
C ARG A 250 -5.16 7.41 -19.98
N TRP A 251 -4.44 7.98 -19.02
CA TRP A 251 -4.57 9.39 -18.69
C TRP A 251 -3.86 10.26 -19.72
N VAL A 252 -4.55 11.30 -20.20
CA VAL A 252 -4.00 12.30 -21.12
C VAL A 252 -4.17 13.69 -20.51
N PRO A 253 -3.07 14.34 -20.12
CA PRO A 253 -3.11 15.71 -19.61
C PRO A 253 -3.71 16.72 -20.58
N ALA A 254 -4.39 17.75 -20.06
CA ALA A 254 -5.01 18.79 -20.89
C ALA A 254 -3.98 19.61 -21.71
N ILE A 255 -2.72 19.66 -21.27
CA ILE A 255 -1.63 20.41 -21.92
C ILE A 255 -1.42 19.97 -23.38
N GLU A 256 -1.71 18.71 -23.72
CA GLU A 256 -1.51 18.18 -25.08
C GLU A 256 -2.44 18.83 -26.13
N ASN A 257 -3.58 19.36 -25.70
CA ASN A 257 -4.62 19.88 -26.60
C ASN A 257 -4.56 21.39 -26.83
N SER A 258 -3.54 22.09 -26.33
CA SER A 258 -3.34 23.50 -26.66
C SER A 258 -2.94 23.65 -28.13
N THR A 259 -3.94 23.78 -29.00
CA THR A 259 -3.79 24.09 -30.44
C THR A 259 -3.42 25.55 -30.68
N ASP A 260 -2.96 26.28 -29.66
CA ASP A 260 -2.73 27.72 -29.76
C ASP A 260 -1.69 28.02 -30.86
N PRO A 261 -2.09 28.60 -32.01
CA PRO A 261 -1.20 28.84 -33.13
C PRO A 261 -0.07 29.82 -32.76
N ALA A 262 -0.29 30.67 -31.74
CA ALA A 262 0.71 31.58 -31.21
C ALA A 262 1.87 30.85 -30.51
N PHE A 263 1.62 29.65 -29.98
CA PHE A 263 2.64 28.77 -29.40
C PHE A 263 3.44 28.02 -30.47
N SER A 264 2.91 27.92 -31.70
CA SER A 264 3.57 27.27 -32.84
C SER A 264 4.64 28.12 -33.52
N GLN A 265 4.74 29.43 -33.21
CA GLN A 265 5.62 30.37 -33.89
C GLN A 265 6.89 30.76 -33.12
N SER A 266 7.06 30.35 -31.85
CA SER A 266 8.37 30.49 -31.21
C SER A 266 9.33 29.47 -31.84
N ALA A 267 10.33 29.96 -32.57
CA ALA A 267 11.36 29.17 -33.24
C ALA A 267 12.32 28.42 -32.30
N GLU A 268 12.02 28.34 -30.99
CA GLU A 268 12.72 27.40 -30.13
C GLU A 268 12.33 25.97 -30.51
N PRO A 269 13.28 25.03 -30.58
CA PRO A 269 13.00 23.66 -30.97
C PRO A 269 11.87 23.11 -30.11
N ARG A 270 10.74 22.74 -30.74
CA ARG A 270 9.51 22.16 -30.14
C ARG A 270 9.72 20.87 -29.33
N GLY A 271 10.94 20.54 -28.93
CA GLY A 271 11.34 19.23 -28.45
C GLY A 271 11.43 19.07 -26.93
N THR A 272 11.31 20.11 -26.10
CA THR A 272 11.66 20.01 -24.66
C THR A 272 10.51 20.29 -23.68
N ARG A 273 9.52 21.13 -24.03
CA ARG A 273 8.59 21.71 -23.03
C ARG A 273 7.49 20.80 -22.46
N ALA A 274 7.16 19.67 -23.09
CA ALA A 274 6.05 18.80 -22.64
C ALA A 274 6.33 17.29 -22.76
N LYS A 275 7.53 16.87 -23.17
CA LYS A 275 7.84 15.44 -23.36
C LYS A 275 7.71 14.61 -22.08
N GLY A 276 7.88 15.23 -20.91
CA GLY A 276 7.89 14.52 -19.62
C GLY A 276 6.57 13.83 -19.26
N TRP A 277 5.44 14.25 -19.84
CA TRP A 277 4.10 13.69 -19.54
C TRP A 277 3.47 12.92 -20.69
N GLN A 278 4.19 12.80 -21.81
CA GLN A 278 3.72 12.07 -23.00
C GLN A 278 3.95 10.56 -22.88
N VAL A 279 4.66 10.11 -21.83
CA VAL A 279 4.99 8.72 -21.67
C VAL A 279 3.80 7.97 -21.07
N SER A 280 3.27 7.02 -21.84
CA SER A 280 2.12 6.18 -21.50
C SER A 280 2.50 4.83 -20.89
N ARG A 281 3.80 4.53 -20.81
CA ARG A 281 4.35 3.27 -20.28
C ARG A 281 5.72 3.48 -19.67
N ILE A 282 5.93 2.89 -18.49
CA ILE A 282 7.24 2.93 -17.82
C ILE A 282 8.30 2.26 -18.71
N GLN A 283 9.41 2.96 -18.91
CA GLN A 283 10.63 2.41 -19.51
C GLN A 283 11.59 2.09 -18.36
N PRO A 284 11.83 0.82 -18.01
CA PRO A 284 12.59 0.47 -16.81
C PRO A 284 13.97 1.13 -16.74
N GLU A 285 14.70 1.18 -17.84
CA GLU A 285 16.04 1.78 -17.91
C GLU A 285 16.01 3.28 -17.62
N ASP A 286 15.08 4.00 -18.24
CA ASP A 286 14.92 5.43 -18.00
C ASP A 286 14.39 5.72 -16.60
N PHE A 287 13.46 4.90 -16.08
CA PHE A 287 12.98 5.05 -14.73
C PHE A 287 14.12 4.87 -13.72
N CYS A 288 14.94 3.84 -13.92
CA CYS A 288 16.14 3.63 -13.12
C CYS A 288 17.16 4.76 -13.23
N ARG A 289 17.33 5.35 -14.42
CA ARG A 289 18.18 6.53 -14.62
C ARG A 289 17.70 7.73 -13.82
N VAL A 290 16.40 8.08 -13.89
CA VAL A 290 15.87 9.27 -13.19
C VAL A 290 15.74 9.05 -11.68
N LEU A 291 15.52 7.81 -11.22
CA LEU A 291 15.59 7.48 -9.80
C LEU A 291 17.01 7.68 -9.25
N GLY A 292 18.04 7.36 -10.05
CA GLY A 292 19.43 7.36 -9.58
C GLY A 292 19.61 6.33 -8.45
N PRO A 293 20.38 6.61 -7.39
CA PRO A 293 20.62 5.68 -6.28
C PRO A 293 19.53 5.74 -5.18
N ARG A 294 18.33 6.27 -5.48
CA ARG A 294 17.29 6.50 -4.46
C ARG A 294 16.40 5.28 -4.31
N HIS A 295 16.43 4.61 -3.16
CA HIS A 295 15.45 3.57 -2.84
C HIS A 295 14.03 4.14 -2.79
N LEU A 296 13.04 3.36 -3.21
CA LEU A 296 11.63 3.73 -3.16
C LEU A 296 10.94 3.01 -2.00
N ILE A 297 10.26 3.77 -1.14
CA ILE A 297 9.52 3.23 0.01
C ILE A 297 8.08 3.75 -0.03
N LEU A 298 7.12 2.86 -0.29
CA LEU A 298 5.70 3.14 -0.13
C LEU A 298 5.30 2.90 1.32
N VAL A 299 4.71 3.90 1.96
CA VAL A 299 4.19 3.81 3.32
C VAL A 299 2.73 4.21 3.31
N GLY A 300 1.85 3.26 3.58
CA GLY A 300 0.42 3.53 3.50
C GLY A 300 -0.44 2.31 3.69
N ASP A 301 -1.68 2.44 3.23
CA ASP A 301 -2.71 1.40 3.35
C ASP A 301 -2.69 0.39 2.19
N TYR A 302 -3.77 -0.39 2.11
CA TYR A 302 -3.97 -1.41 1.08
C TYR A 302 -3.94 -0.85 -0.35
N ILE A 303 -4.34 0.40 -0.57
CA ILE A 303 -4.29 1.03 -1.91
C ILE A 303 -2.85 1.36 -2.29
N HIS A 304 -2.01 1.72 -1.32
CA HIS A 304 -0.56 1.81 -1.54
C HIS A 304 0.05 0.45 -1.88
N TRP A 305 -0.48 -0.66 -1.35
CA TRP A 305 -0.07 -1.99 -1.78
C TRP A 305 -0.49 -2.29 -3.23
N GLN A 306 -1.65 -1.84 -3.70
CA GLN A 306 -2.01 -1.98 -5.11
C GLN A 306 -1.08 -1.18 -6.04
N LEU A 307 -0.65 0.02 -5.60
CA LEU A 307 0.36 0.81 -6.31
C LEU A 307 1.72 0.11 -6.33
N HIS A 308 2.16 -0.47 -5.19
CA HIS A 308 3.38 -1.28 -5.11
C HIS A 308 3.41 -2.33 -6.22
N ASP A 309 2.34 -3.11 -6.25
CA ASP A 309 2.16 -4.17 -7.19
C ASP A 309 2.16 -3.66 -8.63
N SER A 310 1.43 -2.59 -8.92
CA SER A 310 1.39 -1.98 -10.26
C SER A 310 2.77 -1.51 -10.73
N ILE A 311 3.60 -0.95 -9.84
CA ILE A 311 4.99 -0.59 -10.17
C ILE A 311 5.82 -1.82 -10.51
N LEU A 312 5.73 -2.91 -9.73
CA LEU A 312 6.46 -4.14 -10.02
C LEU A 312 6.08 -4.75 -11.37
N TYR A 313 4.78 -4.81 -11.69
CA TYR A 313 4.31 -5.33 -12.98
C TYR A 313 4.74 -4.47 -14.17
N ASN A 314 4.94 -3.17 -13.98
CA ASN A 314 5.46 -2.29 -15.03
C ASN A 314 6.99 -2.36 -15.17
N MET A 315 7.70 -2.86 -14.15
CA MET A 315 9.16 -2.95 -14.13
C MET A 315 9.73 -4.31 -14.52
N PHE A 316 8.93 -5.38 -14.39
CA PHE A 316 9.39 -6.75 -14.60
C PHE A 316 8.41 -7.54 -15.45
N ASP A 317 8.92 -8.33 -16.40
CA ASP A 317 8.11 -9.29 -17.15
C ASP A 317 7.55 -10.41 -16.26
N ASN A 318 8.26 -10.73 -15.18
CA ASN A 318 7.86 -11.73 -14.18
C ASN A 318 8.11 -11.16 -12.78
N PRO A 319 7.23 -10.25 -12.30
CA PRO A 319 7.46 -9.59 -11.04
C PRO A 319 7.44 -10.61 -9.90
N PRO A 320 8.30 -10.43 -8.88
CA PRO A 320 8.26 -11.28 -7.70
C PRO A 320 6.87 -11.17 -7.04
N THR A 321 6.19 -12.30 -6.87
CA THR A 321 4.88 -12.31 -6.22
C THR A 321 5.05 -12.05 -4.74
N CYS A 322 4.50 -10.94 -4.24
CA CYS A 322 4.27 -10.77 -2.81
C CYS A 322 3.00 -11.49 -2.40
N TYR A 323 3.14 -12.53 -1.57
CA TYR A 323 1.99 -13.24 -0.98
C TYR A 323 1.37 -12.41 0.15
N GLY A 324 0.56 -11.42 -0.21
CA GLY A 324 -0.11 -10.52 0.73
C GLY A 324 0.76 -9.37 1.23
N ASP A 325 0.14 -8.48 2.00
CA ASP A 325 0.72 -7.25 2.56
C ASP A 325 1.88 -7.50 3.54
N LEU A 326 1.91 -8.68 4.17
CA LEU A 326 2.94 -9.10 5.12
C LEU A 326 4.16 -9.77 4.47
N ALA A 327 4.05 -10.29 3.24
CA ALA A 327 5.17 -10.98 2.60
C ALA A 327 6.24 -10.01 2.09
N CYS A 328 5.85 -8.81 1.61
CA CYS A 328 6.82 -7.77 1.27
C CYS A 328 7.42 -7.06 2.52
N TYR A 329 6.96 -7.40 3.73
CA TYR A 329 7.48 -6.80 4.97
C TYR A 329 8.88 -7.31 5.32
N LEU A 330 9.29 -8.48 4.82
CA LEU A 330 10.65 -8.97 4.99
C LEU A 330 11.59 -7.83 4.58
N ASN A 331 12.47 -7.39 5.50
CA ASN A 331 13.13 -6.09 5.42
C ASN A 331 13.94 -5.82 4.14
N ILE A 332 14.12 -6.85 3.33
CA ILE A 332 14.77 -6.90 2.03
C ILE A 332 13.75 -6.46 0.97
N GLY A 333 13.74 -5.17 0.61
CA GLY A 333 12.91 -4.67 -0.49
C GLY A 333 13.23 -5.38 -1.82
N HIS A 334 12.32 -5.30 -2.78
CA HIS A 334 12.53 -5.85 -4.12
C HIS A 334 13.67 -5.12 -4.83
N PRO A 335 14.58 -5.81 -5.54
CA PRO A 335 15.46 -5.14 -6.47
C PRO A 335 14.59 -4.48 -7.54
N LEU A 336 14.67 -3.15 -7.67
CA LEU A 336 13.93 -2.37 -8.66
C LEU A 336 14.82 -2.02 -9.84
N CYS A 337 16.06 -1.62 -9.57
CA CYS A 337 17.05 -1.28 -10.59
C CYS A 337 18.32 -2.09 -10.37
N PRO A 338 18.96 -2.58 -11.45
CA PRO A 338 20.23 -3.27 -11.34
C PRO A 338 21.37 -2.31 -10.95
N ALA A 339 22.55 -2.88 -10.69
CA ALA A 339 23.79 -2.11 -10.59
C ALA A 339 24.00 -1.23 -11.85
N PRO A 340 24.59 -0.03 -11.72
CA PRO A 340 25.26 0.49 -10.52
C PRO A 340 24.31 1.18 -9.52
N ASN A 341 23.03 1.37 -9.85
CA ASN A 341 22.12 2.12 -8.99
C ASN A 341 21.62 1.31 -7.78
N ASP A 342 21.47 -0.01 -7.92
CA ASP A 342 20.99 -0.95 -6.89
C ASP A 342 19.78 -0.42 -6.09
N VAL A 343 18.80 0.12 -6.82
CA VAL A 343 17.59 0.67 -6.21
C VAL A 343 16.74 -0.47 -5.70
N ARG A 344 16.21 -0.30 -4.49
CA ARG A 344 15.32 -1.25 -3.84
C ARG A 344 13.95 -0.61 -3.68
N PHE A 345 12.91 -1.41 -3.80
CA PHE A 345 11.53 -1.00 -3.67
C PHE A 345 10.84 -1.73 -2.54
N LYS A 346 10.27 -0.98 -1.60
CA LYS A 346 9.67 -1.53 -0.39
C LYS A 346 8.28 -0.98 -0.19
N PHE A 347 7.37 -1.84 0.24
CA PHE A 347 6.08 -1.45 0.79
C PHE A 347 6.05 -1.68 2.30
N VAL A 348 5.49 -0.72 3.02
CA VAL A 348 5.23 -0.80 4.46
C VAL A 348 3.76 -0.48 4.69
N ARG A 349 3.02 -1.45 5.24
CA ARG A 349 1.63 -1.24 5.64
C ARG A 349 1.54 -0.38 6.89
N ASN A 350 1.10 0.85 6.74
CA ASN A 350 0.83 1.79 7.82
C ASN A 350 -0.39 2.64 7.46
N ASP A 351 -1.57 2.14 7.83
CA ASP A 351 -2.86 2.69 7.42
C ASP A 351 -3.10 4.11 7.99
N GLN A 352 -2.40 4.49 9.06
CA GLN A 352 -2.51 5.79 9.73
C GLN A 352 -1.37 6.76 9.44
N LEU A 353 -0.34 6.32 8.70
CA LEU A 353 0.96 6.98 8.64
C LEU A 353 1.54 7.27 10.04
N SER A 354 1.22 6.43 11.02
CA SER A 354 1.71 6.59 12.37
C SER A 354 3.21 6.29 12.43
N THR A 355 3.87 6.97 13.36
CA THR A 355 5.30 6.79 13.65
C THR A 355 5.51 6.20 15.03
N ILE A 356 4.47 5.56 15.56
CA ILE A 356 4.48 4.93 16.87
C ILE A 356 5.39 3.71 16.79
N ARG A 357 6.24 3.54 17.81
CA ARG A 357 7.09 2.35 17.95
C ARG A 357 6.18 1.14 18.19
N PRO A 358 6.54 -0.06 17.70
CA PRO A 358 5.69 -1.23 17.83
C PRO A 358 5.29 -1.39 19.30
N ARG A 359 3.99 -1.52 19.57
CA ARG A 359 3.56 -1.98 20.88
C ARG A 359 4.15 -3.38 21.03
N ASN A 360 4.71 -3.70 22.20
CA ASN A 360 5.28 -5.03 22.50
C ASN A 360 4.20 -6.13 22.57
N SER A 361 3.19 -6.12 21.70
CA SER A 361 2.15 -7.14 21.70
C SER A 361 2.52 -8.23 20.69
N ARG A 362 3.11 -9.30 21.21
CA ARG A 362 3.41 -10.56 20.48
C ARG A 362 2.17 -11.23 19.83
N ASN A 363 0.99 -10.60 19.90
CA ASN A 363 -0.29 -11.09 19.41
C ASN A 363 -0.83 -10.28 18.21
N GLU A 364 -0.06 -9.36 17.64
CA GLU A 364 -0.48 -8.45 16.55
C GLU A 364 -0.71 -9.11 15.18
N THR A 365 -0.49 -10.42 15.03
CA THR A 365 -0.64 -11.12 13.74
C THR A 365 -2.08 -11.42 13.33
N LYS A 366 -3.09 -11.10 14.15
CA LYS A 366 -4.50 -11.38 13.84
C LYS A 366 -5.40 -10.21 14.26
N SER A 367 -6.02 -9.56 13.27
CA SER A 367 -7.21 -8.69 13.37
C SER A 367 -7.10 -7.21 13.76
N GLN A 368 -5.92 -6.58 13.85
CA GLN A 368 -5.88 -5.14 14.13
C GLN A 368 -6.06 -4.32 12.85
N ASN A 369 -7.29 -3.81 12.66
CA ASN A 369 -7.58 -2.71 11.75
C ASN A 369 -7.75 -1.46 12.61
N PRO A 370 -6.87 -0.44 12.51
CA PRO A 370 -5.84 -0.22 11.48
C PRO A 370 -4.50 -0.93 11.75
N VAL A 371 -3.73 -1.19 10.68
CA VAL A 371 -2.37 -1.74 10.75
C VAL A 371 -1.33 -0.62 10.74
N GLU A 372 -0.36 -0.66 11.66
CA GLU A 372 0.67 0.37 11.84
C GLU A 372 2.08 -0.26 11.93
N MET A 373 2.63 -0.76 10.83
CA MET A 373 3.97 -1.36 10.85
C MET A 373 5.05 -0.30 11.09
N PRO A 374 6.12 -0.62 11.85
CA PRO A 374 7.24 0.29 12.05
C PRO A 374 8.14 0.35 10.82
N TRP A 375 8.57 1.55 10.44
CA TRP A 375 9.33 1.75 9.19
C TRP A 375 10.44 2.79 9.26
N LEU A 376 10.30 3.83 10.08
CA LEU A 376 11.28 4.93 10.17
C LEU A 376 12.72 4.47 10.50
N ARG A 377 12.89 3.34 11.20
CA ARG A 377 14.21 2.83 11.59
C ARG A 377 15.02 2.29 10.42
N ASN A 378 14.36 1.91 9.33
CA ASN A 378 14.97 1.22 8.20
C ASN A 378 15.18 2.15 7.00
N LEU A 379 15.02 3.47 7.20
CA LEU A 379 15.27 4.46 6.15
C LEU A 379 16.77 4.55 5.89
N LYS A 380 17.20 4.41 4.64
CA LYS A 380 18.56 4.65 4.17
C LYS A 380 18.74 6.11 3.74
N TYR A 381 19.96 6.48 3.35
CA TYR A 381 20.27 7.84 2.90
C TYR A 381 19.68 8.06 1.49
N LYS A 382 19.04 9.22 1.25
CA LYS A 382 18.38 9.61 -0.01
C LYS A 382 17.19 8.73 -0.45
N ASP A 383 16.55 8.03 0.48
CA ASP A 383 15.30 7.35 0.17
C ASP A 383 14.24 8.32 -0.37
N THR A 384 13.47 7.86 -1.35
CA THR A 384 12.19 8.48 -1.73
C THR A 384 11.07 7.76 -0.99
N ILE A 385 10.36 8.52 -0.17
CA ILE A 385 9.28 8.04 0.69
C ILE A 385 7.97 8.54 0.12
N ILE A 386 7.11 7.62 -0.30
CA ILE A 386 5.78 7.92 -0.83
C ILE A 386 4.75 7.55 0.23
N LEU A 387 4.09 8.57 0.76
CA LEU A 387 3.11 8.47 1.82
C LEU A 387 1.69 8.46 1.24
N GLY A 388 0.78 7.74 1.89
CA GLY A 388 -0.64 8.10 1.86
C GLY A 388 -1.55 7.09 2.55
N ALA A 389 -2.69 7.61 3.00
CA ALA A 389 -3.65 6.90 3.84
C ALA A 389 -5.06 7.26 3.37
N THR A 390 -5.69 6.36 2.65
CA THR A 390 -6.94 6.54 1.89
C THR A 390 -8.17 5.98 2.60
N HIS A 391 -8.01 5.04 3.54
CA HIS A 391 -9.15 4.30 4.07
C HIS A 391 -9.57 4.63 5.50
N LEU A 392 -8.91 5.59 6.14
CA LEU A 392 -9.26 5.97 7.50
C LEU A 392 -10.02 7.28 7.50
N ASN A 393 -11.27 7.20 7.94
CA ASN A 393 -12.10 8.37 8.20
C ASN A 393 -11.63 9.07 9.49
N LEU A 394 -10.44 9.69 9.42
CA LEU A 394 -9.79 10.42 10.50
C LEU A 394 -10.28 11.86 10.51
N ARG A 395 -10.63 12.38 11.70
CA ARG A 395 -10.89 13.82 11.85
C ARG A 395 -9.71 14.64 11.35
N ASP A 396 -10.00 15.76 10.69
CA ASP A 396 -9.00 16.66 10.10
C ASP A 396 -7.85 16.95 11.06
N ARG A 397 -8.15 17.29 12.33
CA ARG A 397 -7.13 17.53 13.37
C ARG A 397 -6.24 16.33 13.67
N ILE A 398 -6.78 15.10 13.63
CA ILE A 398 -6.02 13.87 13.85
C ILE A 398 -5.16 13.57 12.64
N PHE A 399 -5.74 13.64 11.44
CA PHE A 399 -5.03 13.45 10.17
C PHE A 399 -3.86 14.43 10.03
N GLN A 400 -4.14 15.73 10.21
CA GLN A 400 -3.16 16.81 10.22
C GLN A 400 -2.01 16.54 11.20
N ARG A 401 -2.34 16.13 12.44
CA ARG A 401 -1.34 15.80 13.45
C ARG A 401 -0.48 14.63 13.02
N TYR A 402 -1.07 13.53 12.56
CA TYR A 402 -0.32 12.34 12.15
C TYR A 402 0.59 12.64 10.96
N LEU A 403 0.07 13.29 9.91
CA LEU A 403 0.87 13.62 8.75
C LEU A 403 2.03 14.56 9.11
N THR A 404 1.76 15.62 9.89
CA THR A 404 2.80 16.57 10.32
C THR A 404 3.84 15.91 11.22
N ASP A 405 3.43 15.14 12.23
CA ASP A 405 4.34 14.42 13.13
C ASP A 405 5.23 13.45 12.35
N THR A 406 4.68 12.82 11.30
CA THR A 406 5.40 11.91 10.41
C THR A 406 6.42 12.63 9.56
N VAL A 407 6.03 13.70 8.89
CA VAL A 407 6.93 14.53 8.09
C VAL A 407 8.08 15.08 8.94
N ILE A 408 7.80 15.59 10.15
CA ILE A 408 8.83 16.08 11.08
C ILE A 408 9.83 14.97 11.41
N LYS A 409 9.34 13.76 11.70
CA LYS A 409 10.21 12.64 12.05
C LYS A 409 11.04 12.15 10.86
N ILE A 410 10.48 12.14 9.64
CA ILE A 410 11.25 11.86 8.43
C ILE A 410 12.35 12.90 8.27
N ARG A 411 12.01 14.20 8.27
CA ARG A 411 12.99 15.29 8.10
C ARG A 411 14.08 15.28 9.15
N ARG A 412 13.76 14.97 10.41
CA ARG A 412 14.76 14.81 11.49
C ARG A 412 15.68 13.60 11.27
N ALA A 413 15.14 12.48 10.79
CA ALA A 413 15.92 11.26 10.58
C ALA A 413 16.75 11.32 9.29
N ARG A 414 16.19 11.94 8.25
CA ARG A 414 16.69 12.00 6.87
C ARG A 414 16.31 13.37 6.25
N PRO A 415 17.08 14.43 6.48
CA PRO A 415 16.78 15.77 5.95
C PRO A 415 16.64 15.79 4.43
N ASP A 416 17.51 15.04 3.74
CA ASP A 416 17.59 14.94 2.27
C ASP A 416 16.64 13.92 1.65
N ALA A 417 15.75 13.27 2.43
CA ALA A 417 14.80 12.32 1.84
C ALA A 417 13.81 13.04 0.92
N LEU A 418 13.50 12.45 -0.23
CA LEU A 418 12.42 12.95 -1.08
C LEU A 418 11.09 12.46 -0.50
N ILE A 419 10.21 13.38 -0.09
CA ILE A 419 8.89 13.04 0.44
C ILE A 419 7.85 13.32 -0.64
N ILE A 420 7.09 12.30 -1.01
CA ILE A 420 5.96 12.40 -1.92
C ILE A 420 4.70 12.00 -1.14
N TYR A 421 3.61 12.75 -1.27
CA TYR A 421 2.31 12.36 -0.73
C TYR A 421 1.33 12.10 -1.86
N ARG A 422 0.90 10.85 -1.99
CA ARG A 422 -0.13 10.41 -2.93
C ARG A 422 -1.49 10.70 -2.32
N ASN A 423 -2.28 11.53 -2.97
CA ASN A 423 -3.58 11.94 -2.43
C ASN A 423 -4.66 10.85 -2.53
N ASN A 424 -5.78 11.09 -1.85
CA ASN A 424 -6.82 10.09 -1.66
C ASN A 424 -7.91 10.23 -2.72
N PRO A 425 -8.08 9.26 -3.63
CA PRO A 425 -9.25 9.23 -4.51
C PRO A 425 -10.52 8.93 -3.70
N VAL A 426 -11.67 9.36 -4.22
CA VAL A 426 -12.97 9.01 -3.63
C VAL A 426 -13.38 7.60 -4.02
N GLY A 427 -14.12 6.92 -3.16
CA GLY A 427 -14.80 5.67 -3.53
C GLY A 427 -16.09 5.95 -4.30
N HIS A 428 -16.44 5.03 -5.20
CA HIS A 428 -17.65 5.16 -6.02
C HIS A 428 -18.79 4.32 -5.42
N PRO A 429 -19.82 4.91 -4.80
CA PRO A 429 -20.93 4.15 -4.21
C PRO A 429 -21.75 3.38 -5.25
N GLU A 430 -21.62 3.75 -6.52
CA GLU A 430 -22.24 3.08 -7.68
C GLU A 430 -21.35 2.01 -8.31
N CYS A 431 -20.21 1.65 -7.70
CA CYS A 431 -19.40 0.55 -8.20
C CYS A 431 -20.27 -0.71 -8.29
N PRO A 432 -20.02 -1.59 -9.28
CA PRO A 432 -20.89 -2.72 -9.57
C PRO A 432 -20.77 -3.73 -8.42
N SER A 433 -21.58 -3.53 -7.38
CA SER A 433 -21.73 -4.50 -6.32
C SER A 433 -22.62 -5.62 -6.84
N LYS A 434 -22.39 -6.86 -6.38
CA LYS A 434 -23.27 -8.00 -6.71
C LYS A 434 -24.75 -7.74 -6.35
N GLU A 435 -25.00 -6.69 -5.58
CA GLU A 435 -26.30 -6.13 -5.29
C GLU A 435 -26.27 -4.62 -5.56
N ASN A 436 -26.64 -4.12 -6.74
CA ASN A 436 -26.98 -2.71 -6.96
C ASN A 436 -28.24 -2.29 -6.16
N ALA A 437 -28.16 -2.44 -4.83
CA ALA A 437 -29.19 -2.32 -3.83
C ALA A 437 -28.80 -1.32 -2.73
N PHE A 438 -27.72 -0.57 -2.94
CA PHE A 438 -27.53 0.66 -2.17
C PHE A 438 -28.54 1.74 -2.58
N ASN A 439 -29.04 1.71 -3.84
CA ASN A 439 -30.06 2.64 -4.37
C ASN A 439 -31.44 2.02 -4.64
N VAL A 440 -31.62 0.69 -4.56
CA VAL A 440 -32.96 0.09 -4.65
C VAL A 440 -33.61 0.12 -3.27
N ASP A 441 -34.39 1.17 -3.06
CA ASP A 441 -35.42 1.34 -2.04
C ASP A 441 -35.41 0.33 -0.87
N ARG A 442 -34.73 0.71 0.22
CA ARG A 442 -34.72 -0.01 1.49
C ARG A 442 -36.13 -0.20 2.10
N SER A 443 -37.17 0.47 1.60
CA SER A 443 -38.55 0.23 2.03
C SER A 443 -39.01 -1.21 1.74
N SER A 444 -38.37 -1.89 0.77
CA SER A 444 -38.79 -3.21 0.30
C SER A 444 -38.13 -4.39 1.01
N ARG A 445 -36.99 -4.21 1.69
CA ARG A 445 -36.17 -5.32 2.23
C ARG A 445 -36.29 -5.60 3.73
N PHE A 446 -36.95 -4.72 4.49
CA PHE A 446 -37.26 -5.01 5.88
C PHE A 446 -38.76 -5.31 5.99
N PRO A 447 -39.20 -6.57 6.19
CA PRO A 447 -40.51 -6.77 6.79
C PRO A 447 -40.52 -5.95 8.09
N PRO A 448 -41.59 -5.17 8.37
CA PRO A 448 -41.62 -4.30 9.53
C PRO A 448 -41.21 -5.14 10.74
N ARG A 449 -40.10 -4.74 11.38
CA ARG A 449 -39.66 -5.35 12.64
C ARG A 449 -40.90 -5.38 13.53
N LYS A 450 -41.26 -6.56 14.05
CA LYS A 450 -42.29 -6.71 15.08
C LYS A 450 -41.93 -5.77 16.22
N MET A 451 -42.47 -4.56 16.16
CA MET A 451 -42.41 -3.58 17.20
C MET A 451 -43.41 -4.10 18.22
N TRP A 452 -42.90 -4.71 19.29
CA TRP A 452 -43.70 -5.18 20.40
C TRP A 452 -44.25 -3.93 21.11
N TYR A 453 -45.37 -3.40 20.63
CA TYR A 453 -46.15 -2.43 21.38
C TYR A 453 -46.68 -3.13 22.62
N LYS A 454 -46.26 -2.65 23.80
CA LYS A 454 -46.90 -2.98 25.07
C LYS A 454 -48.18 -2.15 25.14
N CYS A 455 -49.33 -2.76 24.89
CA CYS A 455 -50.60 -2.16 25.24
C CYS A 455 -50.86 -2.47 26.73
N ASN A 456 -51.06 -1.43 27.53
CA ASN A 456 -51.69 -1.55 28.83
C ASN A 456 -53.19 -1.33 28.62
N ASP A 457 -54.03 -2.08 29.33
CA ASP A 457 -55.44 -1.71 29.44
C ASP A 457 -55.60 -0.45 30.31
N VAL A 458 -56.84 0.07 30.37
CA VAL A 458 -57.19 1.28 31.12
C VAL A 458 -56.96 1.14 32.64
N ASN A 459 -56.67 -0.08 33.12
CA ASN A 459 -56.40 -0.38 34.53
C ASN A 459 -54.93 -0.79 34.80
N GLY A 460 -54.04 -0.69 33.81
CA GLY A 460 -52.60 -0.92 33.99
C GLY A 460 -52.14 -2.38 34.00
N THR A 461 -52.99 -3.34 33.62
CA THR A 461 -52.64 -4.76 33.57
C THR A 461 -52.01 -5.12 32.22
N ARG A 462 -50.90 -5.88 32.22
CA ARG A 462 -50.24 -6.31 30.97
C ARG A 462 -50.99 -7.49 30.36
N ILE A 463 -51.54 -7.30 29.16
CA ILE A 463 -52.20 -8.36 28.39
C ILE A 463 -51.45 -8.58 27.06
N PRO A 464 -51.23 -9.83 26.62
CA PRO A 464 -50.60 -10.12 25.33
C PRO A 464 -51.54 -9.78 24.16
N CYS A 465 -51.13 -8.84 23.30
CA CYS A 465 -51.86 -8.53 22.08
C CYS A 465 -51.69 -9.64 21.02
N LYS A 466 -52.76 -10.34 20.67
CA LYS A 466 -52.79 -11.18 19.46
C LYS A 466 -53.12 -10.30 18.25
N PRO A 467 -52.26 -10.22 17.22
CA PRO A 467 -52.61 -9.51 16.00
C PRO A 467 -53.59 -10.37 15.18
N HIS A 468 -54.77 -9.82 14.88
CA HIS A 468 -55.73 -10.41 13.97
C HIS A 468 -55.25 -10.14 12.53
N TRP A 469 -54.52 -11.09 11.94
CA TRP A 469 -54.21 -11.07 10.50
C TRP A 469 -55.16 -12.02 9.78
N THR A 470 -56.32 -11.52 9.35
CA THR A 470 -57.19 -12.21 8.39
C THR A 470 -57.01 -11.57 7.03
N GLY A 471 -56.19 -12.18 6.17
CA GLY A 471 -55.97 -11.70 4.80
C GLY A 471 -54.64 -12.17 4.19
N VAL A 472 -54.47 -13.49 4.02
CA VAL A 472 -53.33 -14.03 3.24
C VAL A 472 -53.69 -13.92 1.75
N SER A 473 -53.41 -12.77 1.13
CA SER A 473 -53.26 -12.74 -0.34
C SER A 473 -51.91 -13.37 -0.66
N LYS A 474 -51.91 -14.52 -1.36
CA LYS A 474 -50.70 -15.09 -1.95
C LYS A 474 -50.11 -14.06 -2.92
N LYS A 475 -49.06 -13.33 -2.50
CA LYS A 475 -48.25 -12.54 -3.44
C LYS A 475 -47.62 -13.49 -4.46
N PRO A 476 -47.66 -13.16 -5.76
CA PRO A 476 -47.00 -13.98 -6.78
C PRO A 476 -45.51 -14.06 -6.48
N ARG A 477 -44.95 -15.27 -6.51
CA ARG A 477 -43.51 -15.46 -6.56
C ARG A 477 -43.02 -14.81 -7.84
N ILE A 478 -42.28 -13.71 -7.73
CA ILE A 478 -41.53 -13.15 -8.84
C ILE A 478 -40.44 -14.19 -9.17
N PRO A 479 -40.44 -14.78 -10.37
CA PRO A 479 -39.36 -15.68 -10.76
C PRO A 479 -38.07 -14.88 -10.85
N HIS A 480 -37.04 -15.29 -10.11
CA HIS A 480 -35.66 -14.86 -10.32
C HIS A 480 -35.12 -15.50 -11.61
N ASN A 481 -35.70 -15.11 -12.75
CA ASN A 481 -35.14 -15.43 -14.06
C ASN A 481 -34.11 -14.35 -14.40
N GLY A 482 -32.85 -14.75 -14.50
CA GLY A 482 -31.78 -13.96 -15.12
C GLY A 482 -31.27 -12.80 -14.27
N THR A 483 -30.11 -12.99 -13.67
CA THR A 483 -29.22 -11.91 -13.22
C THR A 483 -28.83 -11.05 -14.42
N THR A 484 -29.65 -10.07 -14.80
CA THR A 484 -29.18 -8.95 -15.60
C THR A 484 -28.26 -8.16 -14.69
N PHE A 485 -26.96 -8.45 -14.73
CA PHE A 485 -25.94 -7.55 -14.21
C PHE A 485 -26.26 -6.17 -14.79
N ALA A 486 -26.34 -5.15 -13.92
CA ALA A 486 -26.41 -3.79 -14.42
C ALA A 486 -25.23 -3.58 -15.39
N ALA A 487 -25.45 -2.80 -16.45
CA ALA A 487 -24.39 -2.47 -17.38
C ALA A 487 -23.15 -2.00 -16.60
N GLU A 488 -21.97 -2.48 -17.00
CA GLU A 488 -20.72 -2.06 -16.36
C GLU A 488 -20.65 -0.53 -16.36
N PRO A 489 -20.28 0.09 -15.23
CA PRO A 489 -20.15 1.54 -15.18
C PRO A 489 -19.16 1.96 -16.24
N LYS A 490 -19.47 3.07 -16.92
CA LYS A 490 -18.55 3.71 -17.85
C LYS A 490 -17.70 4.72 -17.08
N PRO A 491 -16.47 4.98 -17.51
CA PRO A 491 -15.70 6.08 -16.95
C PRO A 491 -16.45 7.40 -17.12
N PHE A 492 -16.29 8.30 -16.16
CA PHE A 492 -16.76 9.66 -16.28
C PHE A 492 -15.84 10.45 -17.21
N THR A 493 -16.42 11.40 -17.95
CA THR A 493 -15.67 12.27 -18.87
C THR A 493 -15.10 13.51 -18.16
N GLN A 494 -15.55 13.76 -16.94
CA GLN A 494 -15.17 14.90 -16.11
C GLN A 494 -15.14 14.48 -14.63
N ASP A 495 -14.40 15.23 -13.82
CA ASP A 495 -14.36 15.00 -12.36
C ASP A 495 -15.74 15.21 -11.73
N ILE A 496 -15.96 14.59 -10.56
CA ILE A 496 -17.25 14.60 -9.87
C ILE A 496 -17.44 15.98 -9.22
N PRO A 497 -18.49 16.74 -9.56
CA PRO A 497 -18.75 18.02 -8.93
C PRO A 497 -18.93 17.90 -7.41
N VAL A 498 -18.48 18.90 -6.65
CA VAL A 498 -18.60 18.92 -5.18
C VAL A 498 -20.05 18.69 -4.71
N ALA A 499 -21.01 19.33 -5.40
CA ALA A 499 -22.43 19.16 -5.10
C ALA A 499 -22.89 17.69 -5.19
N GLU A 500 -22.32 16.92 -6.11
CA GLU A 500 -22.60 15.49 -6.26
C GLU A 500 -21.87 14.67 -5.18
N LEU A 501 -20.61 14.97 -4.88
CA LEU A 501 -19.86 14.34 -3.78
C LEU A 501 -20.57 14.50 -2.43
N LEU A 502 -21.19 15.66 -2.19
CA LEU A 502 -21.98 15.95 -0.99
C LEU A 502 -23.25 15.09 -0.89
N ALA A 503 -23.77 14.59 -2.01
CA ALA A 503 -24.91 13.69 -2.04
C ALA A 503 -24.53 12.23 -1.71
N TYR A 504 -23.24 11.88 -1.77
CA TYR A 504 -22.81 10.50 -1.56
C TYR A 504 -22.95 10.05 -0.09
N PRO A 505 -23.36 8.79 0.16
CA PRO A 505 -23.77 8.32 1.49
C PRO A 505 -22.63 8.15 2.52
N LEU A 506 -21.36 8.25 2.07
CA LEU A 506 -20.17 7.98 2.87
C LEU A 506 -19.30 9.23 3.11
N ASP A 507 -19.82 10.42 2.84
CA ASP A 507 -19.14 11.71 3.12
C ASP A 507 -17.75 11.78 2.46
N TRP A 508 -17.64 11.32 1.21
CA TRP A 508 -16.37 11.26 0.47
C TRP A 508 -15.73 12.65 0.27
N VAL A 509 -16.54 13.71 0.36
CA VAL A 509 -16.07 15.11 0.35
C VAL A 509 -15.01 15.38 1.43
N HIS A 510 -15.01 14.59 2.51
CA HIS A 510 -14.00 14.65 3.54
C HIS A 510 -12.59 14.35 3.01
N TYR A 511 -12.43 13.45 2.03
CA TYR A 511 -11.13 13.16 1.45
C TYR A 511 -10.59 14.30 0.60
N ASP A 512 -11.45 15.02 -0.14
CA ASP A 512 -11.02 16.22 -0.85
C ASP A 512 -10.50 17.28 0.14
N ARG A 513 -11.22 17.52 1.24
CA ARG A 513 -10.72 18.40 2.32
C ARG A 513 -9.40 17.92 2.92
N GLN A 514 -9.25 16.64 3.23
CA GLN A 514 -7.99 16.08 3.73
C GLN A 514 -6.86 16.18 2.70
N ASN A 515 -7.15 16.06 1.42
CA ASN A 515 -6.19 16.23 0.33
C ASN A 515 -5.64 17.65 0.30
N GLN A 516 -6.48 18.67 0.51
CA GLN A 516 -6.04 20.07 0.63
C GLN A 516 -5.18 20.30 1.88
N ILE A 517 -5.55 19.70 3.01
CA ILE A 517 -4.71 19.69 4.24
C ILE A 517 -3.35 19.05 3.95
N ALA A 518 -3.34 17.90 3.27
CA ALA A 518 -2.12 17.17 2.94
C ALA A 518 -1.21 17.97 1.99
N LYS A 519 -1.77 18.57 0.93
CA LYS A 519 -1.05 19.46 0.01
C LYS A 519 -0.34 20.57 0.78
N THR A 520 -1.08 21.22 1.68
CA THR A 520 -0.56 22.30 2.52
C THR A 520 0.62 21.85 3.39
N ILE A 521 0.48 20.73 4.11
CA ILE A 521 1.53 20.21 4.99
C ILE A 521 2.77 19.77 4.20
N ILE A 522 2.55 19.04 3.12
CA ILE A 522 3.61 18.40 2.34
C ILE A 522 4.43 19.45 1.61
N GLU A 523 3.80 20.39 0.91
CA GLU A 523 4.52 21.43 0.17
C GLU A 523 5.25 22.41 1.08
N ALA A 524 4.69 22.73 2.25
CA ALA A 524 5.36 23.55 3.27
C ALA A 524 6.62 22.87 3.82
N SER A 525 6.62 21.54 3.88
CA SER A 525 7.77 20.72 4.29
C SER A 525 8.74 20.34 3.14
N GLY A 526 8.61 21.00 1.98
CA GLY A 526 9.45 20.75 0.80
C GLY A 526 9.19 19.40 0.15
N GLY A 527 8.07 18.75 0.45
CA GLY A 527 7.65 17.54 -0.23
C GLY A 527 6.89 17.83 -1.54
N ILE A 528 6.56 16.76 -2.25
CA ILE A 528 5.76 16.77 -3.47
C ILE A 528 4.36 16.26 -3.18
N TYR A 529 3.35 17.05 -3.48
CA TYR A 529 1.96 16.59 -3.49
C TYR A 529 1.64 15.97 -4.85
N TRP A 530 1.25 14.70 -4.86
CA TRP A 530 0.98 13.92 -6.07
C TRP A 530 -0.53 13.66 -6.19
N ASN A 531 -1.18 14.40 -7.09
CA ASN A 531 -2.62 14.34 -7.31
C ASN A 531 -3.01 13.20 -8.26
N VAL A 532 -3.30 12.02 -7.72
CA VAL A 532 -3.90 10.92 -8.48
C VAL A 532 -5.42 10.88 -8.37
N ALA A 533 -6.01 11.60 -7.40
CA ALA A 533 -7.45 11.60 -7.16
C ALA A 533 -8.22 12.10 -8.39
N THR A 534 -7.81 13.20 -9.01
CA THR A 534 -8.51 13.76 -10.18
C THR A 534 -8.69 12.73 -11.30
N MET A 535 -7.62 12.04 -11.72
CA MET A 535 -7.76 10.99 -12.74
C MET A 535 -8.59 9.80 -12.24
N THR A 536 -8.47 9.42 -10.98
CA THR A 536 -9.09 8.20 -10.45
C THR A 536 -10.59 8.36 -10.15
N ASN A 537 -11.01 9.54 -9.70
CA ASN A 537 -12.41 9.87 -9.43
C ASN A 537 -13.30 9.77 -10.68
N MET A 538 -12.68 9.72 -11.86
CA MET A 538 -13.39 9.48 -13.12
C MET A 538 -13.55 7.99 -13.46
N ARG A 539 -13.09 7.07 -12.59
CA ARG A 539 -12.96 5.64 -12.89
C ARG A 539 -13.77 4.73 -11.96
N PRO A 540 -15.10 4.89 -11.89
CA PRO A 540 -15.96 3.95 -11.18
C PRO A 540 -15.87 2.52 -11.76
N ASP A 541 -15.54 2.40 -13.04
CA ASP A 541 -15.30 1.17 -13.79
C ASP A 541 -14.00 0.44 -13.36
N GLY A 542 -13.08 1.19 -12.73
CA GLY A 542 -11.80 0.67 -12.28
C GLY A 542 -11.85 -0.15 -11.00
N HIS A 543 -12.97 -0.19 -10.28
CA HIS A 543 -13.07 -0.92 -9.02
C HIS A 543 -13.23 -2.43 -9.20
N ILE A 544 -12.75 -3.21 -8.22
CA ILE A 544 -12.97 -4.66 -8.17
C ILE A 544 -14.47 -5.02 -8.22
N GLY A 545 -15.32 -4.17 -7.63
CA GLY A 545 -16.75 -4.39 -7.57
C GLY A 545 -17.12 -5.44 -6.51
N GLY A 546 -18.30 -6.04 -6.63
CA GLY A 546 -18.74 -7.08 -5.68
C GLY A 546 -18.96 -6.59 -4.24
N GLY A 547 -19.04 -5.27 -4.02
CA GLY A 547 -19.11 -4.64 -2.70
C GLY A 547 -17.79 -3.97 -2.27
N ASP A 548 -16.69 -4.21 -2.99
CA ASP A 548 -15.44 -3.47 -2.84
C ASP A 548 -15.39 -2.33 -3.85
N CYS A 549 -15.74 -1.13 -3.38
CA CYS A 549 -15.72 0.12 -4.14
C CYS A 549 -14.51 1.00 -3.82
N LEU A 550 -13.43 0.38 -3.33
CA LEU A 550 -12.23 1.08 -2.90
C LEU A 550 -10.99 0.53 -3.57
N SER A 551 -10.88 -0.78 -3.64
CA SER A 551 -9.80 -1.45 -4.36
C SER A 551 -10.03 -1.37 -5.86
N TYR A 552 -8.94 -1.31 -6.62
CA TYR A 552 -8.96 -1.24 -8.07
C TYR A 552 -8.60 -2.59 -8.71
N ASN A 553 -9.23 -2.88 -9.85
CA ASN A 553 -8.82 -3.95 -10.75
C ASN A 553 -7.45 -3.63 -11.35
N ARG A 554 -6.73 -4.70 -11.68
CA ARG A 554 -5.49 -4.63 -12.45
C ARG A 554 -5.62 -5.51 -13.70
N PRO A 555 -5.19 -5.01 -14.86
CA PRO A 555 -4.78 -3.64 -15.13
C PRO A 555 -5.94 -2.62 -14.96
N GLY A 556 -5.62 -1.39 -14.55
CA GLY A 556 -6.61 -0.35 -14.23
C GLY A 556 -5.99 0.97 -13.73
N PRO A 557 -6.74 1.80 -12.96
CA PRO A 557 -6.28 3.13 -12.56
C PRO A 557 -4.96 3.15 -11.78
N THR A 558 -4.67 2.12 -11.00
CA THR A 558 -3.42 1.99 -10.23
C THR A 558 -2.19 1.81 -11.11
N ASP A 559 -2.34 1.30 -12.34
CA ASP A 559 -1.25 1.25 -13.32
C ASP A 559 -0.93 2.64 -13.88
N GLU A 560 -1.94 3.49 -14.09
CA GLU A 560 -1.71 4.90 -14.43
C GLU A 560 -1.04 5.68 -13.30
N TRP A 561 -1.24 5.28 -12.05
CA TRP A 561 -0.49 5.86 -10.96
C TRP A 561 1.00 5.50 -11.08
N ALA A 562 1.34 4.26 -11.43
CA ALA A 562 2.73 3.90 -11.68
C ALA A 562 3.33 4.73 -12.82
N VAL A 563 2.61 4.87 -13.95
CA VAL A 563 3.05 5.69 -15.09
C VAL A 563 3.19 7.17 -14.72
N SER A 564 2.24 7.75 -13.99
CA SER A 564 2.32 9.16 -13.54
C SER A 564 3.42 9.40 -12.51
N LEU A 565 3.75 8.42 -11.67
CA LEU A 565 4.93 8.49 -10.80
C LEU A 565 6.22 8.52 -11.62
N TYR A 566 6.31 7.73 -12.68
CA TYR A 566 7.45 7.79 -13.60
C TYR A 566 7.55 9.15 -14.29
N ASN A 567 6.44 9.69 -14.80
CA ASN A 567 6.38 11.04 -15.37
C ASN A 567 6.74 12.14 -14.37
N LEU A 568 6.39 11.98 -13.09
CA LEU A 568 6.83 12.88 -12.01
C LEU A 568 8.36 12.92 -11.93
N PHE A 569 9.05 11.78 -11.94
CA PHE A 569 10.52 11.76 -11.91
C PHE A 569 11.15 12.29 -13.20
N LEU A 570 10.56 12.01 -14.37
CA LEU A 570 10.99 12.63 -15.63
C LEU A 570 10.87 14.16 -15.56
N THR A 571 9.81 14.68 -14.91
CA THR A 571 9.59 16.11 -14.73
C THR A 571 10.63 16.72 -13.77
N ILE A 572 11.00 16.02 -12.70
CA ILE A 572 12.14 16.43 -11.84
C ILE A 572 13.41 16.57 -12.70
N ASP A 573 13.79 15.50 -13.40
CA ASP A 573 15.00 15.46 -14.24
C ASP A 573 15.00 16.53 -15.34
N LEU A 574 13.84 16.86 -15.91
CA LEU A 574 13.68 17.95 -16.87
C LEU A 574 14.01 19.31 -16.24
N VAL A 575 13.36 19.65 -15.12
CA VAL A 575 13.53 20.97 -14.49
C VAL A 575 14.95 21.15 -13.94
N GLU A 576 15.55 20.07 -13.42
CA GLU A 576 16.95 20.08 -12.98
C GLU A 576 17.91 20.42 -14.13
N ARG A 577 17.65 19.91 -15.34
CA ARG A 577 18.50 20.15 -16.53
C ARG A 577 18.29 21.52 -17.18
N GLU A 578 17.08 22.07 -17.16
CA GLU A 578 16.79 23.39 -17.74
C GLU A 578 17.54 24.54 -17.04
N HIS A 579 18.00 24.32 -15.81
CA HIS A 579 18.61 25.32 -14.94
C HIS A 579 20.00 24.91 -14.42
N SER A 580 20.60 23.87 -15.02
CA SER A 580 22.02 23.51 -14.84
C SER A 580 22.85 24.25 -15.89
#